data_AF-A0A0M2R8G0-F1
#
_entry.id   AF-A0A0M2R8G0-F1
#
_cell.length_a   1.000
_cell.length_b   1.000
_cell.length_c   1.000
_cell.angle_alpha   90.00
_cell.angle_beta   90.00
_cell.angle_gamma   90.00
#
_symmetry.space_group_name_H-M   'P 1'
#
loop_
_entity.id
_entity.type
_entity.pdbx_description
1 polymer ?
#
loop_
_entity_poly.entity_id
_entity_poly.type
_entity_poly.pdbx_seq_one_letter_code
_entity_poly.pdbx_strand_id
1 'polypeptide(L)'
;MLTKTLSAGSFLFLLTGLFFTCAPSVFANEQKPALKDFVETCEADRYVQPIGEFSVDVYCDDALGTNISVVKLKFDAPMVGPYTLTKRTWQGGDWAFSITSFMWGTDRKSLYVATEGYNGSGKAYYLNVETQKSQEIWSMSPGDCGSVLTGMDEKHVLLKNIPCDENKARDIMIAIPQS
;
A
#
# COMPACT_ATOMS: atom_id res chain seq x y z
N MET A 1 -56.57 -66.71 27.67
CA MET A 1 -57.51 -65.94 26.82
C MET A 1 -57.02 -64.50 26.84
N LEU A 2 -56.31 -63.99 25.81
CA LEU A 2 -56.86 -63.34 24.59
C LEU A 2 -57.97 -62.34 24.98
N THR A 3 -57.78 -61.02 24.82
CA THR A 3 -57.74 -60.33 23.52
C THR A 3 -57.05 -58.95 23.53
N LYS A 4 -56.53 -58.59 22.34
CA LYS A 4 -55.99 -57.30 21.88
C LYS A 4 -57.08 -56.26 21.59
N THR A 5 -56.72 -54.95 21.63
CA THR A 5 -56.85 -53.92 20.55
C THR A 5 -56.31 -52.56 21.07
N LEU A 6 -55.27 -51.91 20.50
CA LEU A 6 -55.10 -51.14 19.23
C LEU A 6 -55.73 -49.73 19.21
N SER A 7 -54.86 -48.70 19.09
CA SER A 7 -54.82 -47.71 17.98
C SER A 7 -54.79 -46.21 18.35
N ALA A 8 -54.07 -45.48 17.48
CA ALA A 8 -53.99 -44.02 17.23
C ALA A 8 -53.20 -43.18 18.25
N GLY A 9 -52.14 -42.44 17.91
CA GLY A 9 -51.65 -41.99 16.61
C GLY A 9 -51.47 -40.47 16.68
N SER A 10 -50.22 -39.99 16.57
CA SER A 10 -49.90 -38.68 15.97
C SER A 10 -48.39 -38.56 15.82
N PHE A 11 -47.94 -38.85 14.60
CA PHE A 11 -46.67 -38.39 14.05
C PHE A 11 -46.72 -36.87 13.93
N LEU A 12 -45.82 -36.16 14.60
CA LEU A 12 -45.48 -34.79 14.22
C LEU A 12 -44.23 -34.84 13.34
N PHE A 13 -44.44 -34.81 12.03
CA PHE A 13 -43.46 -34.37 11.07
C PHE A 13 -43.28 -32.86 11.22
N LEU A 14 -42.07 -32.39 11.53
CA LEU A 14 -41.66 -31.03 11.19
C LEU A 14 -40.33 -31.11 10.45
N LEU A 15 -40.47 -30.97 9.13
CA LEU A 15 -39.46 -30.50 8.20
C LEU A 15 -38.92 -29.13 8.64
N THR A 16 -37.82 -28.74 7.99
CA THR A 16 -37.19 -27.41 7.91
C THR A 16 -36.07 -27.18 8.95
N GLY A 17 -34.84 -26.86 8.57
CA GLY A 17 -34.26 -26.66 7.25
C GLY A 17 -32.73 -26.73 7.37
N LEU A 18 -32.09 -27.30 6.35
CA LEU A 18 -30.67 -27.11 6.12
C LEU A 18 -30.45 -25.62 5.84
N PHE A 19 -30.06 -24.86 6.87
CA PHE A 19 -29.41 -23.58 6.66
C PHE A 19 -28.02 -23.87 6.11
N PHE A 20 -27.93 -23.98 4.79
CA PHE A 20 -26.69 -23.79 4.07
C PHE A 20 -26.28 -22.33 4.28
N THR A 21 -25.50 -22.06 5.32
CA THR A 21 -24.80 -20.80 5.45
C THR A 21 -23.72 -20.80 4.38
N CYS A 22 -24.04 -20.23 3.21
CA CYS A 22 -23.02 -19.75 2.30
C CYS A 22 -22.24 -18.68 3.07
N ALA A 23 -21.13 -19.07 3.70
CA ALA A 23 -20.14 -18.11 4.14
C ALA A 23 -19.72 -17.34 2.87
N PRO A 24 -19.90 -16.01 2.81
CA PRO A 24 -19.32 -15.26 1.72
C PRO A 24 -17.81 -15.38 1.88
N SER A 25 -17.18 -16.07 0.93
CA SER A 25 -15.73 -16.04 0.72
C SER A 25 -15.34 -14.62 0.33
N VAL A 26 -15.35 -13.70 1.29
CA VAL A 26 -14.80 -12.36 1.12
C VAL A 26 -13.29 -12.51 1.15
N PHE A 27 -12.72 -12.96 0.04
CA PHE A 27 -11.31 -12.70 -0.28
C PHE A 27 -11.16 -11.22 -0.65
N ALA A 28 -11.49 -10.31 0.26
CA ALA A 28 -11.12 -8.90 0.12
C ALA A 28 -9.69 -8.76 0.63
N ASN A 29 -8.74 -9.27 -0.15
CA ASN A 29 -7.31 -9.01 0.04
C ASN A 29 -6.87 -7.73 -0.71
N GLU A 30 -7.84 -6.97 -1.25
CA GLU A 30 -7.60 -5.66 -1.87
C GLU A 30 -7.81 -4.55 -0.85
N GLN A 31 -6.71 -3.90 -0.48
CA GLN A 31 -6.73 -2.72 0.37
C GLN A 31 -6.98 -1.47 -0.48
N LYS A 32 -7.64 -0.46 0.09
CA LYS A 32 -7.58 0.90 -0.49
C LYS A 32 -6.13 1.43 -0.42
N PRO A 33 -5.67 2.15 -1.43
CA PRO A 33 -4.36 2.79 -1.39
C PRO A 33 -4.24 3.70 -0.16
N ALA A 34 -3.09 3.67 0.51
CA ALA A 34 -2.84 4.49 1.68
C ALA A 34 -1.81 5.56 1.35
N LEU A 35 -2.31 6.75 0.98
CA LEU A 35 -1.54 7.92 0.59
C LEU A 35 -1.13 8.75 1.82
N LYS A 36 0.11 9.24 1.80
CA LYS A 36 0.63 10.27 2.70
C LYS A 36 1.28 11.39 1.89
N ASP A 37 0.87 12.61 2.19
CA ASP A 37 1.29 13.85 1.54
C ASP A 37 2.00 14.72 2.59
N PHE A 38 3.18 15.23 2.22
CA PHE A 38 4.08 16.03 3.07
C PHE A 38 4.36 17.41 2.49
N VAL A 39 3.65 17.83 1.43
CA VAL A 39 3.91 19.10 0.72
C VAL A 39 3.77 20.31 1.65
N GLU A 40 2.76 20.33 2.52
CA GLU A 40 2.52 21.46 3.42
C GLU A 40 3.22 21.29 4.78
N THR A 41 3.24 20.06 5.30
CA THR A 41 3.76 19.76 6.63
C THR A 41 4.38 18.37 6.66
N CYS A 42 5.59 18.29 7.21
CA CYS A 42 6.21 17.01 7.53
C CYS A 42 5.79 16.53 8.92
N GLU A 43 5.40 15.26 9.02
CA GLU A 43 5.11 14.57 10.29
C GLU A 43 6.01 13.34 10.42
N ALA A 44 6.99 13.42 11.32
CA ALA A 44 7.91 12.32 11.60
C ALA A 44 7.17 11.24 12.39
N ASP A 45 6.87 10.13 11.73
CA ASP A 45 6.14 9.00 12.30
C ASP A 45 6.46 7.70 11.54
N ARG A 46 5.96 6.58 12.06
CA ARG A 46 5.95 5.27 11.42
C ARG A 46 4.58 4.96 10.84
N TYR A 47 4.54 4.82 9.51
CA TYR A 47 3.34 4.48 8.76
C TYR A 47 3.34 3.01 8.38
N VAL A 48 2.61 2.20 9.15
CA VAL A 48 2.49 0.76 8.92
C VAL A 48 1.69 0.49 7.64
N GLN A 49 2.16 -0.46 6.84
CA GLN A 49 1.43 -0.97 5.69
C GLN A 49 0.14 -1.65 6.13
N PRO A 50 -1.05 -1.24 5.65
CA PRO A 50 -2.27 -1.70 6.29
C PRO A 50 -2.59 -3.20 6.12
N ILE A 51 -2.13 -3.86 5.05
CA ILE A 51 -2.31 -5.32 4.84
C ILE A 51 -1.02 -6.15 4.81
N GLY A 52 0.12 -5.60 5.22
CA GLY A 52 1.41 -6.28 5.08
C GLY A 52 2.35 -6.17 6.27
N GLU A 53 3.62 -6.45 6.01
CA GLU A 53 4.64 -6.63 7.05
C GLU A 53 5.63 -5.47 7.13
N PHE A 54 5.39 -4.40 6.37
CA PHE A 54 6.33 -3.30 6.23
C PHE A 54 5.80 -2.03 6.90
N SER A 55 6.69 -1.08 7.16
CA SER A 55 6.35 0.31 7.43
C SER A 55 7.24 1.26 6.64
N VAL A 56 6.77 2.48 6.46
CA VAL A 56 7.60 3.63 6.10
C VAL A 56 7.86 4.41 7.38
N ASP A 57 9.12 4.58 7.74
CA ASP A 57 9.52 5.51 8.78
C ASP A 57 9.88 6.84 8.12
N VAL A 58 9.26 7.94 8.57
CA VAL A 58 9.46 9.28 8.05
C VAL A 58 10.32 10.09 9.01
N TYR A 59 11.29 10.80 8.45
CA TYR A 59 12.20 11.69 9.16
C TYR A 59 12.06 13.10 8.58
N CYS A 60 11.65 14.05 9.41
CA CYS A 60 11.60 15.46 9.03
C CYS A 60 12.96 16.10 9.32
N ASP A 61 13.74 16.36 8.28
CA ASP A 61 15.00 17.10 8.40
C ASP A 61 14.77 18.53 7.91
N ASP A 62 14.98 19.50 8.80
CA ASP A 62 14.71 20.91 8.53
C ASP A 62 15.53 21.48 7.36
N ALA A 63 16.68 20.88 7.04
CA ALA A 63 17.57 21.35 5.97
C ALA A 63 17.55 20.47 4.71
N LEU A 64 17.19 19.19 4.86
CA LEU A 64 17.31 18.18 3.79
C LEU A 64 15.95 17.60 3.36
N GLY A 65 14.86 18.21 3.81
CA GLY A 65 13.49 17.82 3.48
C GLY A 65 13.04 16.54 4.18
N THR A 66 11.94 15.97 3.68
CA THR A 66 11.34 14.76 4.24
C THR A 66 12.09 13.53 3.73
N ASN A 67 12.67 12.76 4.63
CA ASN A 67 13.41 11.53 4.30
C ASN A 67 12.65 10.31 4.77
N ILE A 68 12.84 9.18 4.09
CA ILE A 68 12.17 7.93 4.48
C ILE A 68 13.09 6.72 4.54
N SER A 69 12.61 5.69 5.24
CA SER A 69 13.14 4.33 5.14
C SER A 69 12.01 3.32 5.16
N VAL A 70 12.20 2.17 4.51
CA VAL A 70 11.27 1.05 4.54
C VAL A 70 11.75 0.02 5.56
N VAL A 71 10.90 -0.39 6.49
CA VAL A 71 11.26 -1.31 7.58
C VAL A 71 10.40 -2.57 7.52
N LYS A 72 11.03 -3.75 7.55
CA LYS A 72 10.33 -5.03 7.72
C LYS A 72 10.05 -5.29 9.21
N LEU A 73 8.77 -5.33 9.58
CA LEU A 73 8.28 -5.43 10.96
C LEU A 73 8.17 -6.88 11.44
N LYS A 74 7.72 -7.78 10.56
CA LYS A 74 7.48 -9.20 10.86
C LYS A 74 8.36 -10.07 9.97
N PHE A 75 8.68 -11.27 10.43
CA PHE A 75 9.48 -12.23 9.68
C PHE A 75 8.79 -13.59 9.72
N ASP A 76 8.56 -14.14 8.54
CA ASP A 76 8.19 -15.55 8.40
C ASP A 76 9.44 -16.44 8.46
N ALA A 77 9.25 -17.66 8.98
CA ALA A 77 10.27 -18.71 8.96
C ALA A 77 9.97 -19.69 7.81
N PRO A 78 10.99 -20.11 7.02
CA PRO A 78 12.38 -19.68 7.07
C PRO A 78 12.59 -18.25 6.56
N MET A 79 13.59 -17.56 7.09
CA MET A 79 13.92 -16.19 6.65
C MET A 79 14.58 -16.22 5.27
N VAL A 80 13.87 -15.72 4.26
CA VAL A 80 14.33 -15.65 2.87
C VAL A 80 14.25 -14.20 2.38
N GLY A 81 15.23 -13.78 1.57
CA GLY A 81 15.24 -12.47 0.92
C GLY A 81 16.25 -11.48 1.50
N PRO A 82 16.14 -10.19 1.14
CA PRO A 82 17.15 -9.18 1.44
C PRO A 82 17.09 -8.63 2.87
N TYR A 83 16.04 -8.95 3.62
CA TYR A 83 15.88 -8.58 5.03
C TYR A 83 16.32 -9.72 5.95
N THR A 84 17.03 -9.38 7.02
CA THR A 84 17.45 -10.31 8.08
C THR A 84 17.16 -9.73 9.46
N LEU A 85 17.35 -10.52 10.53
CA LEU A 85 17.11 -10.05 11.90
C LEU A 85 17.92 -8.80 12.25
N THR A 86 19.12 -8.68 11.68
CA THR A 86 20.06 -7.57 11.86
C THR A 86 20.01 -6.55 10.73
N LYS A 87 19.25 -6.81 9.65
CA LYS A 87 19.09 -5.92 8.50
C LYS A 87 17.61 -5.79 8.16
N ARG A 88 16.89 -4.97 8.92
CA ARG A 88 15.43 -4.77 8.79
C ARG A 88 15.05 -3.54 7.98
N THR A 89 15.99 -2.61 7.83
CA THR A 89 15.76 -1.31 7.20
C THR A 89 16.35 -1.31 5.80
N TRP A 90 15.55 -0.90 4.84
CA TRP A 90 15.97 -0.52 3.51
C TRP A 90 15.88 1.00 3.40
N GLN A 91 17.04 1.62 3.23
CA GLN A 91 17.20 3.05 3.08
C GLN A 91 18.38 3.29 2.14
N GLY A 92 18.34 4.38 1.40
CA GLY A 92 19.37 4.75 0.45
C GLY A 92 18.90 4.63 -1.00
N GLY A 93 19.30 5.63 -1.80
CA GLY A 93 18.81 5.87 -3.15
C GLY A 93 17.96 7.13 -3.22
N ASP A 94 17.88 7.70 -4.42
CA ASP A 94 17.19 8.96 -4.70
C ASP A 94 15.71 8.96 -4.27
N TRP A 95 15.06 7.79 -4.26
CA TRP A 95 13.68 7.62 -3.82
C TRP A 95 13.46 7.91 -2.33
N ALA A 96 14.51 7.83 -1.50
CA ALA A 96 14.40 7.94 -0.05
C ALA A 96 14.62 9.38 0.45
N PHE A 97 15.01 10.29 -0.44
CA PHE A 97 15.47 11.63 -0.12
C PHE A 97 14.50 12.71 -0.61
N SER A 98 14.22 13.68 0.26
CA SER A 98 13.32 14.80 0.02
C SER A 98 12.03 14.42 -0.73
N ILE A 99 11.28 13.52 -0.10
CA ILE A 99 10.00 13.04 -0.61
C ILE A 99 8.91 14.09 -0.40
N THR A 100 7.97 14.16 -1.33
CA THR A 100 6.76 14.97 -1.19
C THR A 100 5.58 14.11 -0.73
N SER A 101 5.58 12.82 -1.07
CA SER A 101 4.50 11.89 -0.76
C SER A 101 4.93 10.44 -0.98
N PHE A 102 4.26 9.53 -0.29
CA PHE A 102 4.31 8.10 -0.62
C PHE A 102 2.92 7.48 -0.56
N MET A 103 2.76 6.34 -1.20
CA MET A 103 1.51 5.61 -1.19
C MET A 103 1.75 4.10 -1.19
N TRP A 104 1.17 3.39 -0.22
CA TRP A 104 1.09 1.94 -0.29
C TRP A 104 0.15 1.53 -1.43
N GLY A 105 0.60 0.57 -2.24
CA GLY A 105 -0.23 -0.07 -3.25
C GLY A 105 -1.39 -0.87 -2.63
N THR A 106 -2.20 -1.48 -3.50
CA THR A 106 -3.31 -2.34 -3.09
C THR A 106 -2.85 -3.77 -2.74
N ASP A 107 -1.57 -4.08 -2.94
CA ASP A 107 -0.93 -5.36 -2.63
C ASP A 107 -0.05 -5.29 -1.36
N ARG A 108 0.65 -6.38 -1.06
CA ARG A 108 1.52 -6.48 0.13
C ARG A 108 2.97 -6.09 -0.10
N LYS A 109 3.36 -5.64 -1.29
CA LYS A 109 4.77 -5.47 -1.69
C LYS A 109 5.09 -4.17 -2.41
N SER A 110 4.09 -3.39 -2.80
CA SER A 110 4.24 -2.22 -3.65
C SER A 110 4.15 -0.93 -2.83
N LEU A 111 5.16 -0.09 -2.99
CA LEU A 111 5.21 1.26 -2.44
C LEU A 111 5.54 2.23 -3.57
N TYR A 112 4.82 3.35 -3.64
CA TYR A 112 5.09 4.42 -4.57
C TYR A 112 5.61 5.63 -3.80
N VAL A 113 6.60 6.32 -4.35
CA VAL A 113 7.21 7.50 -3.71
C VAL A 113 7.40 8.60 -4.74
N ALA A 114 7.01 9.83 -4.42
CA ALA A 114 7.33 11.02 -5.20
C ALA A 114 8.30 11.91 -4.43
N THR A 115 9.19 12.56 -5.18
CA THR A 115 10.25 13.43 -4.65
C THR A 115 10.11 14.84 -5.19
N GLU A 116 10.61 15.81 -4.42
CA GLU A 116 10.69 17.20 -4.88
C GLU A 116 11.83 17.35 -5.91
N GLY A 117 11.79 18.41 -6.71
CA GLY A 117 12.81 18.67 -7.72
C GLY A 117 14.03 19.45 -7.23
N TYR A 118 13.92 20.17 -6.11
CA TYR A 118 14.99 21.08 -5.66
C TYR A 118 16.09 20.35 -4.86
N ASN A 119 15.77 19.76 -3.70
CA ASN A 119 16.74 18.92 -2.99
C ASN A 119 16.61 17.44 -3.42
N GLY A 120 15.40 17.00 -3.76
CA GLY A 120 15.13 15.64 -4.24
C GLY A 120 15.54 15.40 -5.70
N SER A 121 15.10 14.27 -6.25
CA SER A 121 15.38 13.90 -7.65
C SER A 121 14.30 14.32 -8.64
N GLY A 122 13.17 14.86 -8.16
CA GLY A 122 12.01 15.26 -8.96
C GLY A 122 11.39 14.12 -9.75
N LYS A 123 11.42 12.92 -9.18
CA LYS A 123 10.95 11.68 -9.80
C LYS A 123 9.89 11.01 -8.95
N ALA A 124 9.14 10.13 -9.61
CA ALA A 124 8.29 9.14 -8.96
C ALA A 124 8.89 7.74 -9.14
N TYR A 125 8.83 6.95 -8.07
CA TYR A 125 9.41 5.62 -7.99
C TYR A 125 8.36 4.59 -7.62
N TYR A 126 8.51 3.41 -8.20
CA TYR A 126 7.91 2.16 -7.73
C TYR A 126 8.94 1.37 -6.95
N LEU A 127 8.58 0.92 -5.76
CA LEU A 127 9.38 0.08 -4.90
C LEU A 127 8.70 -1.26 -4.70
N ASN A 128 9.41 -2.34 -5.03
CA ASN A 128 9.08 -3.66 -4.55
C ASN A 128 9.79 -3.87 -3.20
N VAL A 129 9.04 -3.66 -2.11
CA VAL A 129 9.61 -3.64 -0.76
C VAL A 129 10.11 -4.99 -0.30
N GLU A 130 9.60 -6.10 -0.83
CA GLU A 130 10.07 -7.46 -0.51
C GLU A 130 11.46 -7.74 -1.08
N THR A 131 11.72 -7.28 -2.30
CA THR A 131 12.97 -7.57 -3.03
C THR A 131 14.01 -6.44 -2.94
N GLN A 132 13.70 -5.34 -2.25
CA GLN A 132 14.54 -4.13 -2.19
C GLN A 132 14.91 -3.60 -3.60
N LYS A 133 13.95 -3.62 -4.52
CA LYS A 133 14.12 -3.09 -5.89
C LYS A 133 13.33 -1.80 -6.05
N SER A 134 13.98 -0.78 -6.60
CA SER A 134 13.36 0.47 -6.99
C SER A 134 13.39 0.63 -8.51
N GLN A 135 12.33 1.18 -9.08
CA GLN A 135 12.21 1.54 -10.48
C GLN A 135 11.70 2.98 -10.57
N GLU A 136 12.36 3.81 -11.37
CA GLU A 136 11.79 5.09 -11.78
C GLU A 136 10.60 4.84 -12.72
N ILE A 137 9.45 5.43 -12.39
CA ILE A 137 8.22 5.29 -13.19
C ILE A 137 7.81 6.60 -13.84
N TRP A 138 8.40 7.72 -13.42
CA TRP A 138 8.25 9.03 -14.04
C TRP A 138 9.34 9.99 -13.54
N SER A 139 9.66 10.99 -14.38
CA SER A 139 10.60 12.06 -14.07
C SER A 139 10.03 13.39 -14.55
N MET A 140 10.33 14.44 -13.79
CA MET A 140 9.97 15.81 -14.15
C MET A 140 10.68 16.29 -15.42
N SER A 141 10.06 17.24 -16.11
CA SER A 141 10.68 17.95 -17.23
C SER A 141 11.43 19.19 -16.74
N PRO A 142 12.36 19.76 -17.53
CA PRO A 142 12.94 21.05 -17.21
C PRO A 142 11.87 22.12 -16.97
N GLY A 143 11.98 22.88 -15.89
CA GLY A 143 10.99 23.89 -15.47
C GLY A 143 9.94 23.38 -14.48
N ASP A 144 9.98 22.10 -14.13
CA ASP A 144 9.17 21.53 -13.05
C ASP A 144 9.93 21.54 -11.71
N CYS A 145 9.18 21.65 -10.62
CA CYS A 145 9.68 21.79 -9.25
C CYS A 145 9.44 20.54 -8.38
N GLY A 146 8.70 19.55 -8.90
CA GLY A 146 8.51 18.28 -8.22
C GLY A 146 7.23 17.58 -8.63
N SER A 147 6.93 16.49 -7.94
CA SER A 147 5.71 15.72 -8.13
C SER A 147 5.08 15.34 -6.80
N VAL A 148 3.78 15.05 -6.79
CA VAL A 148 3.04 14.61 -5.60
C VAL A 148 2.09 13.50 -6.02
N LEU A 149 2.10 12.37 -5.32
CA LEU A 149 1.13 11.30 -5.53
C LEU A 149 -0.25 11.76 -5.06
N THR A 150 -1.29 11.48 -5.84
CA THR A 150 -2.67 11.87 -5.50
C THR A 150 -3.62 10.69 -5.39
N GLY A 151 -3.19 9.49 -5.77
CA GLY A 151 -3.98 8.27 -5.64
C GLY A 151 -3.56 7.20 -6.65
N MET A 152 -4.35 6.15 -6.75
CA MET A 152 -4.24 5.14 -7.80
C MET A 152 -5.61 4.54 -8.11
N ASP A 153 -5.75 4.03 -9.32
CA ASP A 153 -6.84 3.14 -9.73
C ASP A 153 -6.29 1.72 -9.98
N GLU A 154 -7.12 0.83 -10.56
CA GLU A 154 -6.75 -0.56 -10.83
C GLU A 154 -5.54 -0.73 -11.78
N LYS A 155 -5.24 0.29 -12.58
CA LYS A 155 -4.26 0.24 -13.67
C LYS A 155 -3.20 1.32 -13.59
N HIS A 156 -3.47 2.41 -12.88
CA HIS A 156 -2.63 3.59 -12.88
C HIS A 156 -2.36 4.14 -11.49
N VAL A 157 -1.16 4.69 -11.33
CA VAL A 157 -0.82 5.65 -10.29
C VAL A 157 -1.11 7.05 -10.81
N LEU A 158 -1.73 7.86 -9.96
CA LEU A 158 -2.06 9.25 -10.24
C LEU A 158 -1.07 10.14 -9.49
N LEU A 159 -0.47 11.09 -10.19
CA LEU A 159 0.33 12.14 -9.59
C LEU A 159 -0.04 13.51 -10.16
N LYS A 160 0.38 14.54 -9.44
CA LYS A 160 0.45 15.91 -9.90
C LYS A 160 1.90 16.31 -10.10
N ASN A 161 2.23 16.77 -11.29
CA ASN A 161 3.48 17.46 -11.58
C ASN A 161 3.30 18.96 -11.26
N ILE A 162 4.26 19.55 -10.56
CA ILE A 162 4.22 20.95 -10.11
C ILE A 162 5.23 21.74 -10.93
N PRO A 163 4.79 22.58 -11.88
CA PRO A 163 5.68 23.52 -12.57
C PRO A 163 6.27 24.54 -11.59
N CYS A 164 7.50 25.00 -11.83
CA CYS A 164 8.10 26.08 -11.04
C CYS A 164 7.48 27.45 -11.33
N ASP A 165 7.19 27.72 -12.61
CA ASP A 165 6.79 29.05 -13.08
C ASP A 165 5.28 29.18 -13.35
N GLU A 166 4.55 28.06 -13.33
CA GLU A 166 3.11 28.04 -13.61
C GLU A 166 2.31 27.70 -12.34
N ASN A 167 1.27 28.47 -12.06
CA ASN A 167 0.40 28.27 -10.89
C ASN A 167 -0.58 27.09 -11.03
N LYS A 168 -0.33 26.14 -11.93
CA LYS A 168 -1.26 25.03 -12.16
C LYS A 168 -0.53 23.70 -12.28
N ALA A 169 -0.75 22.85 -11.28
CA ALA A 169 -0.30 21.47 -11.31
C ALA A 169 -0.94 20.70 -12.48
N ARG A 170 -0.19 19.75 -13.05
CA ARG A 170 -0.59 18.91 -14.18
C ARG A 170 -0.82 17.48 -13.71
N ASP A 171 -2.00 16.94 -13.95
CA ASP A 171 -2.30 15.54 -13.61
C ASP A 171 -1.59 14.61 -14.60
N ILE A 172 -0.88 13.60 -14.07
CA ILE A 172 -0.21 12.56 -14.84
C ILE A 172 -0.70 11.19 -14.36
N MET A 173 -0.99 10.33 -15.32
CA MET A 173 -1.35 8.93 -15.09
C MET A 173 -0.20 8.03 -15.54
N ILE A 174 0.31 7.19 -14.64
CA ILE A 174 1.37 6.24 -14.93
C ILE A 174 0.81 4.83 -14.78
N ALA A 175 1.05 3.96 -15.77
CA ALA A 175 0.68 2.56 -15.65
C ALA A 175 1.41 1.89 -14.47
N ILE A 176 0.68 1.06 -13.71
CA ILE A 176 1.27 0.25 -12.63
C ILE A 176 2.28 -0.73 -13.25
N PRO A 177 3.56 -0.71 -12.80
CA PRO A 177 4.57 -1.64 -13.30
C PRO A 177 4.13 -3.09 -13.10
N GLN A 178 4.30 -3.91 -14.15
CA GLN A 178 4.10 -5.35 -14.05
C GLN A 178 5.37 -5.97 -13.48
N SER A 179 5.27 -6.61 -12.31
CA SER A 179 6.39 -7.24 -11.60
C SER A 179 6.79 -8.58 -12.18
#